data_AF-A0AAD5IA85-F1
#
_entry.id   AF-A0AAD5IA85-F1
#
_cell.length_a   1.000
_cell.length_b   1.000
_cell.length_c   1.000
_cell.angle_alpha   90.00
_cell.angle_beta   90.00
_cell.angle_gamma   90.00
#
_symmetry.space_group_name_H-M   'P 1'
#
loop_
_entity.id
_entity.type
_entity.pdbx_description
1 polymer ?
#
loop_
_entity_poly.entity_id
_entity_poly.type
_entity_poly.pdbx_seq_one_letter_code
_entity_poly.pdbx_strand_id
1 'polypeptide(L)'
;MGGHSSIKVTIKRVLHRFYLGSLNKDVTTLVSNCLICQQCISEHVKTLGLLQPLPVPSIPWIDIALNFIEGLPNSSGKDIILVVINKYTKYGHFLPLAHPFRDSQVVK
;
A
#
# COMPACT_ATOMS: atom_id res chain seq x y z
N MET A 1 24.92 -15.87 -13.00
CA MET A 1 24.21 -14.78 -12.30
C MET A 1 23.20 -14.14 -13.24
N GLY A 2 22.02 -14.76 -13.39
CA GLY A 2 20.87 -14.16 -14.07
C GLY A 2 19.98 -13.53 -13.01
N GLY A 3 19.74 -12.22 -13.09
CA GLY A 3 18.86 -11.51 -12.18
C GLY A 3 17.76 -10.80 -12.97
N HIS A 4 16.55 -10.75 -12.41
CA HIS A 4 15.38 -10.04 -12.94
C HIS A 4 15.53 -8.52 -12.74
N SER A 5 16.62 -7.96 -13.27
CA SER A 5 16.90 -6.54 -13.22
C SER A 5 15.96 -5.77 -14.15
N SER A 6 15.67 -4.52 -13.82
CA SER A 6 14.85 -3.65 -14.67
C SER A 6 15.45 -3.48 -16.07
N ILE A 7 14.59 -3.20 -17.06
CA ILE A 7 14.95 -3.05 -18.48
C ILE A 7 16.18 -2.15 -18.66
N LYS A 8 16.21 -0.99 -17.97
CA LYS A 8 17.33 -0.03 -18.03
C LYS A 8 18.65 -0.61 -17.53
N VAL A 9 18.62 -1.40 -16.46
CA VAL A 9 19.82 -2.04 -15.90
C VAL A 9 20.34 -3.13 -16.85
N THR A 10 19.42 -3.90 -17.43
CA THR A 10 19.76 -4.94 -18.40
C THR A 10 20.37 -4.36 -19.68
N ILE A 11 19.79 -3.29 -20.24
CA ILE A 11 20.37 -2.57 -21.40
C ILE A 11 21.77 -2.04 -21.08
N LYS A 12 21.95 -1.36 -19.94
CA LYS A 12 23.26 -0.79 -19.54
C LYS A 12 24.34 -1.87 -19.44
N ARG A 13 23.99 -3.06 -18.90
CA ARG A 13 24.90 -4.20 -18.79
C ARG A 13 25.27 -4.78 -20.14
N VAL A 14 24.32 -4.91 -21.06
CA VAL A 14 24.59 -5.47 -22.39
C VAL A 14 25.38 -4.50 -23.25
N LEU A 15 25.09 -3.19 -23.20
CA LEU A 15 25.85 -2.16 -23.93
C LEU A 15 27.32 -2.05 -23.47
N HIS A 16 27.64 -2.43 -22.23
CA HIS A 16 29.02 -2.47 -21.75
C HIS A 16 29.86 -3.56 -22.44
N ARG A 17 29.23 -4.56 -23.07
CA ARG A 17 29.93 -5.71 -23.68
C ARG A 17 29.65 -5.86 -25.18
N PHE A 18 28.56 -5.30 -25.69
CA PHE A 18 28.13 -5.47 -27.08
C PHE A 18 27.46 -4.18 -27.60
N TYR A 19 27.77 -3.79 -28.83
CA TYR A 19 27.07 -2.71 -29.52
C TYR A 19 26.05 -3.30 -30.49
N LEU A 20 24.77 -3.27 -30.13
CA LEU A 20 23.68 -3.86 -30.92
C LEU A 20 22.59 -2.82 -31.18
N GLY A 21 22.32 -2.55 -32.47
CA GLY A 21 21.39 -1.48 -32.90
C GLY A 21 19.93 -1.65 -32.46
N SER A 22 19.51 -2.87 -32.08
CA SER A 22 18.12 -3.19 -31.67
C SER A 22 17.98 -3.66 -30.22
N LEU A 23 19.02 -3.49 -29.39
CA LEU A 23 19.06 -4.02 -28.04
C LEU A 23 17.87 -3.63 -27.16
N ASN A 24 17.38 -2.40 -27.29
CA ASN A 24 16.23 -1.93 -26.52
C ASN A 24 14.97 -2.75 -26.83
N LYS A 25 14.73 -3.13 -28.09
CA LYS A 25 13.57 -3.92 -28.52
C LYS A 25 13.66 -5.33 -27.97
N ASP A 26 14.83 -5.95 -28.05
CA ASP A 26 15.05 -7.33 -27.60
C ASP A 26 14.93 -7.46 -26.09
N VAL A 27 15.53 -6.53 -25.33
CA VAL A 27 15.42 -6.51 -23.86
C VAL A 27 13.99 -6.22 -23.42
N THR A 28 13.29 -5.30 -24.10
CA THR A 28 11.87 -5.01 -23.78
C THR A 28 11.00 -6.24 -24.02
N THR A 29 11.19 -6.93 -25.16
CA THR A 29 10.46 -8.17 -25.50
C THR A 29 10.75 -9.30 -24.52
N LEU A 30 12.01 -9.44 -24.09
CA LEU A 30 12.41 -10.45 -23.11
C LEU A 30 11.79 -10.17 -21.74
N VAL A 31 11.78 -8.91 -21.31
CA VAL A 31 11.21 -8.53 -20.01
C VAL A 31 9.68 -8.56 -20.03
N SER A 32 9.03 -8.21 -21.15
CA SER A 32 7.58 -8.31 -21.31
C SER A 32 7.09 -9.76 -21.27
N ASN A 33 7.87 -10.69 -21.82
CA ASN A 33 7.50 -12.11 -21.87
C ASN A 33 7.92 -12.91 -20.62
N CYS A 34 8.65 -12.30 -19.69
CA CYS A 34 9.09 -12.95 -18.47
C CYS A 34 8.08 -12.75 -17.32
N LEU A 35 7.36 -13.81 -16.94
CA LEU A 35 6.35 -13.78 -15.86
C LEU A 35 6.89 -13.22 -14.54
N ILE A 36 8.08 -13.64 -14.12
CA ILE A 36 8.71 -13.17 -12.86
C ILE A 36 8.99 -11.68 -12.94
N CYS A 37 9.48 -11.18 -14.07
CA CYS A 37 9.69 -9.74 -14.24
C CYS A 37 8.37 -8.97 -14.20
N GLN A 38 7.30 -9.49 -14.83
CA GLN A 38 5.99 -8.83 -14.82
C GLN A 38 5.37 -8.79 -13.42
N GLN A 39 5.54 -9.83 -12.61
CA GLN A 39 5.03 -9.90 -11.23
C GLN A 39 5.85 -9.05 -10.24
N CYS A 40 7.16 -8.94 -10.45
CA CYS A 40 8.06 -8.18 -9.56
C CYS A 40 8.23 -6.71 -9.95
N ILE A 41 7.81 -6.31 -11.15
CA ILE A 41 7.81 -4.89 -11.54
C ILE A 41 6.72 -4.18 -10.75
N SER A 42 7.14 -3.25 -9.88
CA SER A 42 6.22 -2.26 -9.34
C SER A 42 5.64 -1.45 -10.49
N GLU A 43 4.31 -1.37 -10.56
CA GLU A 43 3.62 -0.51 -11.50
C GLU A 43 4.13 0.93 -11.38
N HIS A 44 4.88 1.39 -12.38
CA HIS A 44 5.31 2.80 -12.48
C HIS A 44 4.21 3.62 -13.18
N VAL A 45 2.96 3.41 -12.75
CA VAL A 45 1.80 4.14 -13.26
C VAL A 45 1.86 5.55 -12.64
N LYS A 46 1.48 6.56 -13.42
CA LYS A 46 1.29 7.91 -12.86
C LYS A 46 0.32 7.80 -11.69
N THR A 47 0.55 8.56 -10.62
CA THR A 47 -0.35 8.62 -9.45
C THR A 47 -1.80 8.58 -9.92
N LEU A 48 -2.59 7.65 -9.36
CA LEU A 48 -3.98 7.38 -9.73
C LEU A 48 -4.86 8.62 -9.52
N GLY A 49 -4.82 9.58 -10.44
CA GLY A 49 -5.63 10.79 -10.43
C GLY A 49 -5.68 11.56 -9.11
N LEU A 50 -6.68 12.42 -8.97
CA LEU A 50 -7.09 12.96 -7.68
C LEU A 50 -7.95 11.90 -6.98
N LEU A 51 -7.68 11.62 -5.71
CA LEU A 51 -8.57 10.80 -4.89
C LEU A 51 -9.93 11.51 -4.83
N GLN A 52 -11.01 10.83 -5.22
CA GLN A 52 -12.35 11.35 -5.06
C GLN A 52 -12.72 11.30 -3.57
N PRO A 53 -12.93 12.45 -2.89
CA PRO A 53 -13.33 12.43 -1.50
C PRO A 53 -14.74 11.84 -1.39
N LEU A 54 -14.97 11.06 -0.33
CA LEU A 54 -16.31 10.58 0.00
C LEU A 54 -17.21 11.79 0.34
N PRO A 55 -18.49 11.76 -0.04
CA PRO A 55 -19.43 12.81 0.35
C PRO A 55 -19.51 12.88 1.89
N VAL A 56 -19.65 14.09 2.41
CA VAL A 56 -19.88 14.27 3.85
C VAL A 56 -21.34 13.88 4.13
N PRO A 57 -21.60 13.02 5.14
CA PRO A 57 -22.96 12.68 5.53
C PRO A 57 -23.74 13.93 5.96
N SER A 58 -25.06 13.91 5.84
CA SER A 58 -25.93 15.05 6.22
C SER A 58 -26.34 15.05 7.69
N ILE A 59 -26.16 13.92 8.39
CA ILE A 59 -26.61 13.71 9.77
C ILE A 59 -25.46 13.05 10.56
N PRO A 60 -25.27 13.39 11.85
CA PRO A 60 -24.32 12.69 12.71
C PRO A 60 -24.56 11.17 12.75
N TRP A 61 -23.48 10.39 12.92
CA TRP A 61 -23.52 8.93 13.19
C TRP A 61 -23.93 8.03 12.03
N ILE A 62 -24.18 8.57 10.84
CA ILE A 62 -24.44 7.77 9.64
C ILE A 62 -23.13 7.15 9.12
N ASP A 63 -22.10 7.97 8.97
CA ASP A 63 -20.78 7.49 8.55
C ASP A 63 -19.78 7.59 9.69
N ILE A 64 -19.23 6.44 10.06
CA ILE A 64 -18.21 6.30 11.10
C ILE A 64 -16.94 5.75 10.46
N ALA A 65 -15.80 6.36 10.77
CA ALA A 65 -14.50 5.81 10.44
C ALA A 65 -13.92 5.09 11.67
N LEU A 66 -13.40 3.88 11.46
CA LEU A 66 -12.73 3.07 12.47
C LEU A 66 -11.25 2.93 12.11
N ASN A 67 -10.37 3.05 13.09
CA ASN A 67 -8.94 2.81 12.91
C ASN A 67 -8.34 2.18 14.17
N PHE A 68 -7.27 1.42 14.01
CA PHE A 68 -6.49 0.86 15.11
C PHE A 68 -5.09 1.45 15.08
N ILE A 69 -4.66 2.02 16.21
CA ILE A 69 -3.28 2.42 16.42
C ILE A 69 -2.63 1.31 17.25
N GLU A 70 -1.78 0.51 16.61
CA GLU A 70 -1.11 -0.64 17.22
C GLU A 70 0.39 -0.37 17.42
N GLY A 71 1.07 -1.29 18.14
CA GLY A 71 2.51 -1.20 18.38
C GLY A 71 2.90 -0.13 19.39
N LEU A 72 1.98 0.26 20.27
CA LEU A 72 2.26 1.23 21.33
C LEU A 72 2.99 0.54 22.50
N PRO A 73 3.81 1.28 23.27
CA PRO A 73 4.31 0.80 24.54
C PRO A 73 3.15 0.37 25.45
N ASN A 74 3.31 -0.76 26.13
CA ASN A 74 2.27 -1.25 27.03
C ASN A 74 2.00 -0.24 28.15
N SER A 75 0.75 0.18 28.28
CA SER A 75 0.28 1.01 29.39
C SER A 75 -0.90 0.31 30.05
N SER A 76 -0.72 -0.10 31.30
CA SER A 76 -1.74 -0.83 32.08
C SER A 76 -2.29 -2.08 31.36
N GLY A 77 -1.44 -2.83 30.66
CA GLY A 77 -1.85 -4.01 29.92
C GLY A 77 -2.53 -3.72 28.57
N LYS A 78 -2.47 -2.47 28.08
CA LYS A 78 -3.04 -2.02 26.81
C LYS A 78 -1.94 -1.50 25.89
N ASP A 79 -1.96 -1.92 24.63
CA ASP A 79 -0.96 -1.64 23.60
C ASP A 79 -1.56 -1.15 22.28
N ILE A 80 -2.89 -1.00 22.25
CA ILE A 80 -3.67 -0.62 21.06
C ILE A 80 -4.68 0.47 21.44
N ILE A 81 -4.92 1.41 20.52
CA ILE A 81 -6.02 2.38 20.63
C ILE A 81 -6.98 2.17 19.45
N LEU A 82 -8.24 1.85 19.75
CA LEU A 82 -9.34 1.89 18.79
C LEU A 82 -9.84 3.34 18.67
N VAL A 83 -9.79 3.88 17.46
CA VAL A 83 -10.23 5.22 17.12
C VAL A 83 -11.56 5.13 16.36
N VAL A 84 -12.60 5.77 16.90
CA VAL A 84 -13.94 5.85 16.30
C VAL A 84 -14.24 7.29 15.98
N ILE A 85 -14.36 7.64 14.69
CA ILE A 85 -14.57 9.03 14.25
C ILE A 85 -15.92 9.17 13.57
N ASN A 86 -16.74 10.09 14.05
CA ASN A 86 -17.94 10.53 13.36
C ASN A 86 -17.56 11.45 12.20
N LYS A 87 -17.80 11.04 10.93
CA LYS A 87 -17.34 11.79 9.77
C LYS A 87 -18.06 13.13 9.59
N TYR A 88 -19.26 13.29 10.13
CA TYR A 88 -20.02 14.54 10.11
C TYR A 88 -19.43 15.56 11.09
N THR A 89 -19.39 15.21 12.39
CA THR A 89 -18.99 16.14 13.45
C THR A 89 -17.48 16.26 13.63
N LYS A 90 -16.70 15.34 13.04
CA LYS A 90 -15.26 15.14 13.30
C LYS A 90 -14.92 14.79 14.75
N TYR A 91 -15.91 14.44 15.55
CA TYR A 91 -15.71 13.99 16.92
C TYR A 91 -15.13 12.57 16.94
N GLY A 92 -14.13 12.35 17.80
CA GLY A 92 -13.41 11.08 17.92
C GLY A 92 -13.51 10.48 19.32
N HIS A 93 -13.79 9.18 19.40
CA HIS A 93 -13.64 8.38 20.61
C HIS A 93 -12.40 7.50 20.52
N PHE A 94 -11.66 7.40 21.63
CA PHE A 94 -10.43 6.63 21.73
C PHE A 94 -10.60 5.59 22.83
N LEU A 95 -10.51 4.32 22.49
CA LEU A 95 -10.72 3.20 23.41
C LEU A 95 -9.44 2.36 23.51
N PRO A 96 -8.89 2.15 24.72
CA PRO A 96 -7.70 1.32 24.88
C PRO A 96 -8.02 -0.18 24.79
N LEU A 97 -7.27 -0.89 23.95
CA LEU A 97 -7.37 -2.34 23.73
C LEU A 97 -6.04 -3.04 24.06
N ALA A 98 -6.11 -4.36 24.25
CA ALA A 98 -4.95 -5.23 24.46
C ALA A 98 -4.91 -6.24 23.32
N HIS A 99 -3.73 -6.55 22.80
CA HIS A 99 -3.57 -7.68 21.88
C HIS A 99 -3.56 -9.02 22.63
N PRO A 100 -4.22 -10.08 22.12
CA PRO A 100 -5.16 -10.06 20.99
C PRO A 100 -6.52 -9.48 21.40
N PHE A 101 -7.09 -8.60 20.56
CA PHE A 101 -8.46 -8.15 20.73
C PHE A 101 -9.41 -9.06 19.92
N ARG A 102 -10.57 -9.36 20.50
CA ARG A 102 -11.61 -10.21 19.89
C ARG A 102 -12.71 -9.36 19.27
N ASP A 103 -13.40 -9.89 18.27
CA ASP A 103 -14.53 -9.23 17.61
C ASP A 103 -15.61 -8.79 18.61
N SER A 104 -15.85 -9.58 19.66
CA SER A 104 -16.80 -9.23 20.73
C SER A 104 -16.44 -7.98 21.54
N GLN A 105 -15.19 -7.52 21.46
CA GLN A 105 -14.72 -6.29 22.11
C GLN A 105 -14.88 -5.06 21.21
N VAL A 106 -15.11 -5.27 19.90
CA VAL A 106 -15.20 -4.21 18.88
C VAL A 106 -16.61 -4.09 18.31
N VAL A 107 -17.35 -5.20 18.23
CA VAL A 107 -18.70 -5.30 17.66
C VAL A 107 -19.68 -5.66 18.78
N LYS A 108 -20.69 -4.81 18.97
CA LYS A 108 -21.87 -5.09 19.80
C LYS A 108 -23.07 -5.36 18.91
#